data_AF-A0A660Y1V9-F1
#
_entry.id   AF-A0A660Y1V9-F1
#
_cell.length_a   1.000
_cell.length_b   1.000
_cell.length_c   1.000
_cell.angle_alpha   90.00
_cell.angle_beta   90.00
_cell.angle_gamma   90.00
#
_symmetry.space_group_name_H-M   'P 1'
#
loop_
_entity.id
_entity.type
_entity.pdbx_description
1 polymer ?
#
loop_
_entity_poly.entity_id
_entity_poly.type
_entity_poly.pdbx_seq_one_letter_code
_entity_poly.pdbx_strand_id
1 'polypeptide(L)'
;MRNIRKRFAEEGLEAALNERPHPGAKPKLDGKQEAFLVALACSDPPEGREHWTMQLLADRLVELGVVESISDETVRRVLKKTTSSPGRKDSGVSAR
;
A
#
# COMPACT_ATOMS: atom_id res chain seq x y z
N MET A 1 8.51 15.99 23.97
CA MET A 1 8.04 16.03 25.37
C MET A 1 6.57 15.58 25.41
N ARG A 2 6.24 14.47 26.07
CA ARG A 2 4.86 13.92 26.16
C ARG A 2 4.11 14.66 27.29
N ASN A 3 3.10 15.47 26.97
CA ASN A 3 2.33 16.27 27.94
C ASN A 3 1.21 15.45 28.63
N ILE A 4 1.60 14.37 29.30
CA ILE A 4 0.68 13.42 29.94
C ILE A 4 -0.21 14.10 30.99
N ARG A 5 0.33 15.01 31.80
CA ARG A 5 -0.44 15.77 32.81
C ARG A 5 -1.57 16.60 32.21
N LYS A 6 -1.31 17.23 31.05
CA LYS A 6 -2.29 18.05 30.34
C LYS A 6 -3.40 17.18 29.73
N ARG A 7 -3.03 16.10 29.04
CA ARG A 7 -4.01 15.12 28.49
C ARG A 7 -4.88 14.49 29.59
N PHE A 8 -4.29 14.16 30.73
CA PHE A 8 -5.05 13.62 31.87
C PHE A 8 -6.11 14.61 32.37
N ALA A 9 -5.74 15.89 32.49
CA ALA A 9 -6.65 16.93 32.96
C ALA A 9 -7.79 17.23 31.96
N GLU A 10 -7.51 17.16 30.66
CA GLU A 10 -8.48 17.53 29.62
C GLU A 10 -9.32 16.35 29.10
N GLU A 11 -8.76 15.14 29.04
CA GLU A 11 -9.31 13.99 28.32
C GLU A 11 -9.42 12.72 29.19
N GLY A 12 -8.92 12.75 30.43
CA GLY A 12 -8.98 11.64 31.38
C GLY A 12 -7.84 10.62 31.27
N LEU A 13 -7.88 9.60 32.13
CA LEU A 13 -6.82 8.59 32.29
C LEU A 13 -6.55 7.83 30.99
N GLU A 14 -7.61 7.33 30.34
CA GLU A 14 -7.49 6.51 29.14
C GLU A 14 -6.82 7.26 27.99
N ALA A 15 -7.18 8.52 27.76
CA ALA A 15 -6.59 9.34 26.71
C ALA A 15 -5.15 9.80 27.02
N ALA A 16 -4.77 9.87 28.30
CA ALA A 16 -3.42 10.19 28.72
C ALA A 16 -2.46 8.99 28.55
N LEU A 17 -2.96 7.78 28.79
CA LEU A 17 -2.19 6.54 28.67
C LEU A 17 -2.10 6.06 27.22
N ASN A 18 -3.15 6.22 26.44
CA ASN A 18 -3.22 5.72 25.07
C ASN A 18 -2.77 6.74 24.03
N GLU A 19 -2.13 6.25 22.98
CA GLU A 19 -1.82 7.06 21.82
C GLU A 19 -3.07 7.21 20.94
N ARG A 20 -3.28 8.42 20.40
CA ARG A 20 -4.41 8.66 19.50
C ARG A 20 -4.19 7.85 18.20
N PRO A 21 -5.28 7.37 17.56
CA PRO A 21 -5.16 6.73 16.26
C PRO A 21 -4.44 7.65 15.27
N HIS A 22 -3.36 7.16 14.68
CA HIS A 22 -2.67 7.86 13.60
C HIS A 22 -3.15 7.26 12.28
N PRO A 23 -4.07 7.91 11.55
CA PRO A 23 -4.38 7.49 10.20
C PRO A 23 -3.09 7.62 9.40
N GLY A 24 -2.57 6.49 8.90
CA GLY A 24 -1.36 6.47 8.08
C GLY A 24 -1.50 7.33 6.83
N ALA A 25 -0.40 7.50 6.10
CA ALA A 25 -0.42 8.21 4.82
C ALA A 25 -1.45 7.58 3.86
N LYS A 26 -2.21 8.43 3.15
CA LYS A 26 -3.15 7.95 2.15
C LYS A 26 -2.40 7.19 1.05
N PRO A 27 -2.93 6.05 0.56
CA PRO A 27 -2.34 5.36 -0.57
C PRO A 27 -2.20 6.28 -1.79
N LYS A 28 -1.10 6.13 -2.54
CA LYS A 28 -0.90 6.86 -3.80
C LYS A 28 -1.77 6.34 -4.95
N LEU A 29 -2.30 5.12 -4.80
CA LEU A 29 -3.17 4.48 -5.77
C LEU A 29 -4.56 4.27 -5.16
N ASP A 30 -5.58 4.68 -5.90
CA ASP A 30 -6.99 4.35 -5.68
C ASP A 30 -7.29 2.92 -6.15
N GLY A 31 -8.37 2.31 -5.65
CA GLY A 31 -8.76 0.95 -5.99
C GLY A 31 -8.93 0.71 -7.49
N LYS A 32 -9.40 1.71 -8.26
CA LYS A 32 -9.48 1.60 -9.73
C LYS A 32 -8.10 1.55 -10.38
N GLN A 33 -7.15 2.34 -9.87
CA GLN A 33 -5.78 2.39 -10.38
C GLN A 33 -5.02 1.10 -10.02
N GLU A 34 -5.26 0.54 -8.82
CA GLU A 34 -4.74 -0.77 -8.43
C GLU A 34 -5.25 -1.87 -9.39
N ALA A 35 -6.55 -1.89 -9.70
CA ALA A 35 -7.12 -2.86 -10.64
C ALA A 35 -6.54 -2.72 -12.06
N PHE A 36 -6.36 -1.49 -12.52
CA PHE A 36 -5.72 -1.22 -13.81
C PHE A 36 -4.27 -1.73 -13.86
N LEU A 37 -3.50 -1.51 -12.79
CA LEU A 37 -2.15 -2.02 -12.66
C LEU A 37 -2.09 -3.56 -12.73
N VAL A 38 -3.02 -4.26 -12.06
CA VAL A 38 -3.11 -5.72 -12.13
C VAL A 38 -3.40 -6.18 -13.56
N ALA A 39 -4.37 -5.56 -14.23
CA ALA A 39 -4.72 -5.90 -15.61
C ALA A 39 -3.52 -5.69 -16.56
N LEU A 40 -2.79 -4.58 -16.39
CA LEU A 40 -1.59 -4.27 -17.16
C LEU A 40 -0.48 -5.32 -16.94
N ALA A 41 -0.22 -5.68 -15.68
CA ALA A 41 0.79 -6.68 -15.33
C ALA A 41 0.45 -8.09 -15.84
N CYS A 42 -0.84 -8.41 -16.02
CA CYS A 42 -1.31 -9.66 -16.63
C CYS A 42 -1.32 -9.65 -18.17
N SER A 43 -1.05 -8.51 -18.81
CA SER A 43 -1.02 -8.36 -20.26
C SER A 43 0.39 -8.58 -20.81
N ASP A 44 0.54 -8.68 -22.13
CA ASP A 44 1.84 -8.80 -22.77
C ASP A 44 2.72 -7.55 -22.54
N PRO A 45 4.02 -7.73 -22.23
CA PRO A 45 4.97 -6.63 -22.12
C PRO A 45 5.19 -5.95 -23.48
N PRO A 46 5.60 -4.67 -23.49
CA PRO A 46 5.87 -3.95 -24.73
C PRO A 46 7.04 -4.55 -25.51
N GLU A 47 7.04 -4.31 -26.83
CA GLU A 47 8.02 -4.88 -27.76
C GLU A 47 9.47 -4.67 -27.30
N GLY A 48 10.27 -5.74 -27.40
CA GLY A 48 11.67 -5.72 -26.98
C GLY A 48 11.91 -6.07 -25.52
N ARG A 49 10.88 -6.46 -24.75
CA ARG A 49 11.04 -7.00 -23.39
C ARG A 49 10.29 -8.32 -23.20
N GLU A 50 10.92 -9.24 -22.48
CA GLU A 50 10.35 -10.55 -22.17
C GLU A 50 9.35 -10.52 -21.01
N HIS A 51 9.42 -9.53 -20.13
CA HIS A 51 8.57 -9.44 -18.94
C HIS A 51 8.38 -7.99 -18.44
N TRP A 52 7.28 -7.77 -17.71
CA TRP A 52 7.05 -6.53 -16.98
C TRP A 52 8.02 -6.39 -15.81
N THR A 53 8.79 -5.30 -15.79
CA THR A 53 9.52 -4.89 -14.59
C THR A 53 8.69 -3.88 -13.79
N MET A 54 8.91 -3.79 -12.48
CA MET A 54 8.18 -2.87 -11.60
C MET A 54 8.35 -1.40 -12.04
N GLN A 55 9.55 -1.05 -12.51
CA GLN A 55 9.84 0.27 -13.04
C GLN A 55 9.10 0.51 -14.37
N LEU A 56 9.07 -0.48 -15.27
CA LEU A 56 8.34 -0.35 -16.54
C LEU A 56 6.83 -0.18 -16.33
N LEU A 57 6.25 -0.89 -15.35
CA LEU A 57 4.86 -0.69 -14.96
C LEU A 57 4.63 0.70 -14.37
N ALA A 58 5.57 1.21 -13.55
CA ALA A 58 5.51 2.55 -12.99
C ALA A 58 5.55 3.63 -14.10
N ASP A 59 6.51 3.53 -15.02
CA ASP A 59 6.62 4.42 -16.18
C ASP A 59 5.35 4.37 -17.02
N ARG A 60 4.85 3.17 -17.33
CA ARG A 60 3.64 2.99 -18.13
C ARG A 60 2.39 3.58 -17.48
N LEU A 61 2.28 3.52 -16.16
CA LEU A 61 1.17 4.15 -15.42
C LEU A 61 1.21 5.68 -15.50
N VAL A 62 2.42 6.27 -15.53
CA VAL A 62 2.60 7.72 -15.70
C VAL A 62 2.33 8.12 -17.15
N GLU A 63 2.85 7.37 -18.13
CA GLU A 63 2.61 7.60 -19.56
C GLU A 63 1.12 7.61 -19.91
N LEU A 64 0.34 6.71 -19.30
CA LEU A 64 -1.10 6.59 -19.51
C LEU A 64 -1.91 7.61 -18.69
N GLY A 65 -1.25 8.49 -17.93
CA GLY A 65 -1.91 9.51 -17.11
C GLY A 65 -2.72 8.95 -15.94
N VAL A 66 -2.46 7.70 -15.53
CA VAL A 66 -3.15 7.06 -14.41
C VAL A 66 -2.72 7.69 -13.10
N VAL A 67 -1.45 8.07 -12.97
CA VAL A 67 -0.87 8.74 -11.80
C VAL A 67 0.18 9.78 -12.22
N GLU A 68 0.32 10.86 -11.45
CA GLU A 68 1.34 11.89 -11.71
C GLU A 68 2.77 11.40 -11.42
N SER A 69 2.93 10.58 -10.37
CA SER A 69 4.22 9.99 -10.02
C SER A 69 4.03 8.78 -9.11
N ILE A 70 4.71 7.69 -9.44
CA ILE A 70 4.70 6.46 -8.65
C ILE A 70 6.10 5.85 -8.59
N SER A 71 6.45 5.29 -7.43
CA SER A 71 7.69 4.50 -7.27
C SER A 71 7.39 3.03 -7.56
N ASP A 72 8.37 2.34 -8.13
CA ASP A 72 8.38 0.90 -8.36
C ASP A 72 8.03 0.10 -7.09
N GLU A 73 8.44 0.56 -5.89
CA GLU A 73 8.09 -0.08 -4.62
C GLU A 73 6.59 0.00 -4.32
N THR A 74 5.91 1.04 -4.80
CA THR A 74 4.44 1.13 -4.68
C THR A 74 3.77 0.10 -5.58
N VAL A 75 4.26 -0.04 -6.82
CA VAL A 75 3.80 -1.08 -7.76
C VAL A 75 3.97 -2.47 -7.17
N ARG A 76 5.16 -2.78 -6.65
CA ARG A 76 5.46 -4.07 -6.02
C ARG A 76 4.54 -4.34 -4.81
N ARG A 77 4.30 -3.35 -3.95
CA ARG A 77 3.41 -3.51 -2.79
C ARG A 77 1.96 -3.79 -3.20
N VAL A 78 1.46 -3.11 -4.24
CA VAL A 78 0.11 -3.35 -4.76
C VAL A 78 0.01 -4.74 -5.37
N LEU A 79 0.96 -5.14 -6.22
CA LEU A 79 0.98 -6.48 -6.81
C LEU A 79 1.13 -7.59 -5.76
N LYS A 80 1.88 -7.35 -4.68
CA LYS A 80 1.98 -8.27 -3.54
C LYS A 80 0.65 -8.40 -2.78
N LYS A 81 -0.08 -7.29 -2.59
CA LYS A 81 -1.39 -7.29 -1.95
C LYS A 81 -2.40 -8.10 -2.76
N THR A 82 -2.35 -8.02 -4.09
CA THR A 82 -3.27 -8.71 -5.00
C THR A 82 -2.90 -10.18 -5.27
N THR A 83 -1.64 -10.57 -5.09
CA THR A 83 -1.18 -11.97 -5.22
C THR A 83 -1.44 -12.83 -3.97
N SER A 84 -2.06 -12.28 -2.93
CA SER A 84 -2.53 -13.07 -1.79
C SER A 84 -3.69 -13.97 -2.21
N SER A 85 -3.45 -15.28 -2.22
CA SER A 85 -4.46 -16.29 -2.55
C SER A 85 -5.65 -16.20 -1.59
N PRO A 86 -6.86 -15.81 -2.01
CA PRO A 86 -8.01 -15.65 -1.10
C PRO A 86 -8.49 -16.98 -0.48
N GLY A 87 -8.00 -18.12 -0.98
CA GLY A 87 -8.42 -19.47 -0.58
C GLY A 87 -7.54 -20.16 0.46
N ARG A 88 -6.44 -19.56 0.93
CA ARG A 88 -5.58 -20.20 1.92
C ARG A 88 -5.97 -19.71 3.32
N LYS A 89 -6.65 -20.57 4.08
CA LYS A 89 -6.90 -20.36 5.51
C LYS A 89 -5.55 -20.14 6.19
N ASP A 90 -5.32 -18.92 6.64
CA ASP A 90 -4.16 -18.58 7.46
C ASP A 90 -4.40 -19.19 8.85
N SER A 91 -3.79 -20.34 9.11
CA SER A 91 -3.55 -20.81 10.47
C SER A 91 -2.13 -20.44 10.85
N GLY A 92 -1.90 -19.13 11.04
CA GLY A 92 -0.67 -18.61 11.61
C GLY A 92 -0.66 -18.77 13.13
N VAL A 93 0.31 -19.53 13.66
CA VAL A 93 1.07 -19.19 14.87
C VAL A 93 2.46 -19.84 14.72
N SER A 94 3.52 -19.04 14.71
CA SER A 94 4.84 -19.49 15.16
C SER A 94 5.23 -18.57 16.31
N ALA A 95 5.12 -19.11 17.53
CA ALA A 95 5.65 -18.51 18.73
C ALA A 95 7.18 -18.51 18.64
N ARG A 96 7.78 -17.40 19.07
CA ARG A 96 9.22 -17.26 19.24
C ARG A 96 9.63 -17.71 20.63
#